data_AF-A0A7Z9UU63-F1
#
_entry.id   AF-A0A7Z9UU63-F1
#
_cell.length_a   1.000
_cell.length_b   1.000
_cell.length_c   1.000
_cell.angle_alpha   90.00
_cell.angle_beta   90.00
_cell.angle_gamma   90.00
#
_symmetry.space_group_name_H-M   'P 1'
#
loop_
_entity.id
_entity.type
_entity.pdbx_description
1 polymer ?
#
loop_
_entity_poly.entity_id
_entity_poly.type
_entity_poly.pdbx_seq_one_letter_code
_entity_poly.pdbx_strand_id
1 'polypeptide(L)'
;MRGRKLNDCGLLIISSTGDIGSGCTYYLADKVKALFLCARNSDRLQVQQRRLCNLQVESHVTTSPAEFLPVADIVICAASVASPAFSLRACKTDAVICDAGYPKNIQPTLANMIGESVFFGGMGRVLGGLQCEPDLRQACYGYPLLNIAHGCMLEGVLLALEGRHEAFSQGRGNIKPTRVEEIWQLAQKHSFVLSPFFNQRGLWAKQPNDEEV
;
A
#
# COMPACT_ATOMS: atom_id res chain seq x y z
N MET A 1 13.69 4.44 -6.19
CA MET A 1 12.63 3.98 -7.14
C MET A 1 13.08 4.27 -8.56
N ARG A 2 13.56 3.28 -9.34
CA ARG A 2 14.11 3.52 -10.69
C ARG A 2 15.08 4.73 -10.74
N GLY A 3 15.96 4.85 -9.73
CA GLY A 3 16.88 5.98 -9.56
C GLY A 3 16.35 7.24 -8.82
N ARG A 4 15.03 7.41 -8.64
CA ARG A 4 14.43 8.54 -7.88
C ARG A 4 14.45 8.33 -6.36
N LYS A 5 14.66 9.41 -5.61
CA LYS A 5 14.47 9.48 -4.16
C LYS A 5 13.00 9.80 -3.83
N LEU A 6 12.52 9.29 -2.71
CA LEU A 6 11.10 9.43 -2.33
C LEU A 6 10.70 10.89 -2.11
N ASN A 7 11.61 11.69 -1.54
CA ASN A 7 11.41 13.11 -1.25
C ASN A 7 11.36 14.01 -2.49
N ASP A 8 11.69 13.49 -3.67
CA ASP A 8 11.54 14.18 -4.95
C ASP A 8 10.24 13.81 -5.69
N CYS A 9 9.52 12.79 -5.20
CA CYS A 9 8.36 12.21 -5.86
C CYS A 9 7.03 12.82 -5.40
N GLY A 10 6.08 12.95 -6.33
CA GLY A 10 4.66 13.15 -6.04
C GLY A 10 3.94 11.82 -5.79
N LEU A 11 3.21 11.71 -4.68
CA LEU A 11 2.46 10.51 -4.29
C LEU A 11 0.95 10.73 -4.37
N LEU A 12 0.28 9.97 -5.24
CA LEU A 12 -1.18 9.88 -5.31
C LEU A 12 -1.69 8.75 -4.43
N ILE A 13 -2.66 9.05 -3.57
CA ILE A 13 -3.35 8.06 -2.74
C ILE A 13 -4.83 8.04 -3.12
N ILE A 14 -5.27 6.97 -3.77
CA ILE A 14 -6.66 6.71 -4.11
C ILE A 14 -7.35 6.04 -2.92
N SER A 15 -8.50 6.60 -2.51
CA SER A 15 -9.17 6.30 -1.24
C SER A 15 -8.38 6.79 -0.02
N SER A 16 -7.79 7.99 -0.12
CA SER A 16 -6.97 8.61 0.95
C SER A 16 -7.71 8.80 2.28
N THR A 17 -9.05 8.92 2.25
CA THR A 17 -9.89 9.06 3.45
C THR A 17 -10.42 7.73 3.99
N GLY A 18 -9.97 6.61 3.40
CA GLY A 18 -10.13 5.27 3.98
C GLY A 18 -9.15 5.05 5.12
N ASP A 19 -9.23 3.89 5.77
CA ASP A 19 -8.37 3.60 6.91
C ASP A 19 -6.90 3.47 6.50
N ILE A 20 -6.59 2.48 5.65
CA ILE A 20 -5.26 2.28 5.07
C ILE A 20 -4.77 3.52 4.32
N GLY A 21 -5.62 4.10 3.46
CA GLY A 21 -5.26 5.30 2.70
C GLY A 21 -4.84 6.45 3.59
N SER A 22 -5.54 6.68 4.70
CA SER A 22 -5.17 7.74 5.65
C SER A 22 -3.90 7.43 6.42
N GLY A 23 -3.68 6.16 6.80
CA GLY A 23 -2.44 5.70 7.42
C GLY A 23 -1.25 5.95 6.50
N CYS A 24 -1.36 5.59 5.21
CA CYS A 24 -0.36 5.90 4.20
C CYS A 24 -0.12 7.42 4.07
N THR A 25 -1.19 8.23 4.03
CA THR A 25 -1.10 9.68 3.93
C THR A 25 -0.24 10.27 5.05
N TYR A 26 -0.53 9.94 6.30
CA TYR A 26 0.21 10.51 7.44
C TYR A 26 1.59 9.91 7.62
N TYR A 27 1.77 8.61 7.34
CA TYR A 27 3.08 7.96 7.45
C TYR A 27 4.09 8.45 6.40
N LEU A 28 3.62 8.83 5.21
CA LEU A 28 4.47 9.28 4.10
C LEU A 28 4.55 10.80 3.98
N ALA A 29 3.82 11.57 4.80
CA ALA A 29 3.73 13.02 4.70
C ALA A 29 5.09 13.73 4.76
N ASP A 30 6.03 13.23 5.55
CA ASP A 30 7.38 13.79 5.70
C ASP A 30 8.41 13.13 4.75
N LYS A 31 7.98 12.21 3.88
CA LYS A 31 8.88 11.39 3.05
C LYS A 31 8.80 11.69 1.56
N VAL A 32 7.76 12.41 1.13
CA VAL A 32 7.47 12.72 -0.28
C VAL A 32 7.50 14.22 -0.53
N LYS A 33 7.67 14.61 -1.80
CA LYS A 33 7.64 16.03 -2.20
C LYS A 33 6.25 16.63 -2.05
N ALA A 34 5.25 15.91 -2.53
CA ALA A 34 3.86 16.35 -2.56
C ALA A 34 2.90 15.16 -2.44
N LEU A 35 1.77 15.41 -1.79
CA LEU A 35 0.66 14.47 -1.64
C LEU A 35 -0.53 14.87 -2.51
N PHE A 36 -0.98 13.93 -3.33
CA PHE A 36 -2.19 14.05 -4.14
C PHE A 36 -3.24 13.13 -3.54
N LEU A 37 -4.26 13.69 -2.90
CA LEU A 37 -5.26 12.95 -2.14
C LEU A 37 -6.52 12.79 -2.98
N CYS A 38 -6.96 11.55 -3.18
CA CYS A 38 -8.17 11.26 -3.94
C CYS A 38 -9.18 10.46 -3.13
N ALA A 39 -10.41 10.96 -3.01
CA ALA A 39 -11.54 10.22 -2.43
C ALA A 39 -12.88 10.77 -2.90
N ARG A 40 -13.95 9.98 -2.76
CA ARG A 40 -15.29 10.35 -3.22
C ARG A 40 -15.97 11.46 -2.40
N ASN A 41 -15.59 11.63 -1.14
CA ASN A 41 -16.23 12.59 -0.23
C ASN A 41 -15.31 13.81 -0.06
N SER A 42 -15.73 14.93 -0.63
CA SER A 42 -15.01 16.21 -0.60
C SER A 42 -14.80 16.73 0.82
N ASP A 43 -15.80 16.63 1.69
CA ASP A 43 -15.70 17.17 3.06
C ASP A 43 -14.60 16.47 3.87
N ARG A 44 -14.50 15.14 3.72
CA ARG A 44 -13.45 14.34 4.37
C ARG A 44 -12.07 14.65 3.79
N LEU A 45 -11.97 14.92 2.49
CA LEU A 45 -10.72 15.35 1.87
C LEU A 45 -10.27 16.69 2.44
N GLN A 46 -11.19 17.65 2.54
CA GLN A 46 -10.91 18.97 3.09
C GLN A 46 -10.47 18.88 4.56
N VAL A 47 -11.11 18.01 5.36
CA VAL A 47 -10.68 17.72 6.74
C VAL A 47 -9.26 17.11 6.76
N GLN A 48 -8.98 16.13 5.90
CA GLN A 48 -7.66 15.51 5.81
C GLN A 48 -6.57 16.50 5.38
N GLN A 49 -6.83 17.33 4.38
CA GLN A 49 -5.91 18.35 3.88
C GLN A 49 -5.58 19.38 4.96
N ARG A 50 -6.58 19.87 5.71
CA ARG A 50 -6.35 20.77 6.86
C ARG A 50 -5.44 20.17 7.93
N ARG A 51 -5.54 18.87 8.20
CA ARG A 51 -4.64 18.18 9.15
C ARG A 51 -3.20 18.13 8.64
N LEU A 52 -3.00 18.04 7.32
CA LEU A 52 -1.67 18.04 6.70
C LEU A 52 -1.01 19.41 6.68
N CYS A 53 -1.77 20.52 6.75
CA CYS A 53 -1.19 21.87 6.84
C CYS A 53 -0.21 22.01 8.01
N ASN A 54 -0.44 21.27 9.10
CA ASN A 54 0.45 21.25 10.27
C ASN A 54 1.77 20.50 10.03
N LEU A 55 1.86 19.69 8.97
CA LEU A 55 3.01 18.85 8.63
C LEU A 55 3.91 19.47 7.54
N GLN A 56 3.61 20.69 7.10
CA GLN A 56 4.38 21.43 6.08
C GLN A 56 4.60 20.69 4.74
N VAL A 57 3.77 19.69 4.43
CA VAL A 57 3.80 18.97 3.15
C VAL A 57 2.87 19.62 2.15
N GLU A 58 3.33 19.78 0.91
CA GLU A 58 2.46 20.21 -0.20
C GLU A 58 1.37 19.16 -0.41
N SER A 59 0.10 19.54 -0.31
CA SER A 59 -1.02 18.61 -0.46
C SER A 59 -2.16 19.17 -1.29
N HIS A 60 -2.65 18.36 -2.23
CA HIS A 60 -3.76 18.67 -3.14
C HIS A 60 -4.85 17.62 -3.00
N VAL A 61 -6.10 18.00 -3.23
CA VAL A 61 -7.25 17.11 -3.12
C VAL A 61 -8.02 17.06 -4.43
N THR A 62 -8.56 15.90 -4.78
CA THR A 62 -9.49 15.73 -5.90
C THR A 62 -10.51 14.62 -5.58
N THR A 63 -11.64 14.66 -6.26
CA THR A 63 -12.60 13.54 -6.29
C THR A 63 -12.40 12.64 -7.50
N SER A 64 -11.52 13.03 -8.44
CA SER A 64 -11.24 12.32 -9.69
C SER A 64 -9.76 11.95 -9.80
N PRO A 65 -9.38 10.66 -9.74
CA PRO A 65 -7.98 10.25 -9.86
C PRO A 65 -7.31 10.74 -11.16
N ALA A 66 -8.08 10.90 -12.24
CA ALA A 66 -7.59 11.30 -13.55
C ALA A 66 -6.85 12.65 -13.55
N GLU A 67 -7.17 13.54 -12.61
CA GLU A 67 -6.53 14.86 -12.49
C GLU A 67 -5.09 14.75 -11.97
N PHE A 68 -4.78 13.76 -11.15
CA PHE A 68 -3.46 13.61 -10.52
C PHE A 68 -2.61 12.47 -11.08
N LEU A 69 -3.21 11.52 -11.80
CA LEU A 69 -2.47 10.44 -12.47
C LEU A 69 -1.34 10.95 -13.41
N PRO A 70 -1.48 12.06 -14.17
CA PRO A 70 -0.41 12.57 -15.04
C PRO A 70 0.81 13.14 -14.31
N VAL A 71 0.64 13.56 -13.06
CA VAL A 71 1.71 14.21 -12.27
C VAL A 71 2.33 13.27 -11.22
N ALA A 72 1.60 12.23 -10.79
CA ALA A 72 2.03 11.31 -9.75
C ALA A 72 3.13 10.34 -10.21
N ASP A 73 4.25 10.32 -9.47
CA ASP A 73 5.33 9.35 -9.66
C ASP A 73 5.04 8.02 -8.95
N ILE A 74 4.22 8.08 -7.91
CA ILE A 74 3.80 6.91 -7.12
C ILE A 74 2.29 6.96 -6.96
N VAL A 75 1.63 5.81 -7.10
CA VAL A 75 0.18 5.68 -6.88
C VAL A 75 -0.07 4.56 -5.88
N ILE A 76 -0.80 4.83 -4.80
CA ILE A 76 -1.32 3.83 -3.87
C ILE A 76 -2.83 3.73 -4.06
N CYS A 77 -3.30 2.56 -4.48
CA CYS A 77 -4.72 2.22 -4.56
C CYS A 77 -5.12 1.46 -3.29
N ALA A 78 -5.85 2.11 -2.39
CA ALA A 78 -6.30 1.53 -1.12
C ALA A 78 -7.83 1.56 -0.99
N ALA A 79 -8.55 1.42 -2.12
CA ALA A 79 -9.99 1.46 -2.13
C ALA A 79 -10.58 0.10 -1.76
N SER A 80 -11.67 0.12 -0.99
CA SER A 80 -12.51 -1.06 -0.79
C SER A 80 -13.64 -1.02 -1.82
N VAL A 81 -13.51 -1.82 -2.87
CA VAL A 81 -14.45 -1.92 -3.99
C VAL A 81 -14.73 -3.38 -4.29
N ALA A 82 -15.98 -3.70 -4.67
CA ALA A 82 -16.40 -5.07 -4.97
C ALA A 82 -15.84 -5.59 -6.31
N SER A 83 -15.44 -4.70 -7.20
CA SER A 83 -14.85 -5.02 -8.50
C SER A 83 -13.74 -4.01 -8.86
N PRO A 84 -12.76 -4.40 -9.69
CA PRO A 84 -11.70 -3.48 -10.12
C PRO A 84 -12.31 -2.27 -10.86
N ALA A 85 -11.98 -1.08 -10.38
CA ALA A 85 -12.70 0.15 -10.73
C ALA A 85 -11.82 1.24 -11.34
N PHE A 86 -10.49 1.14 -11.27
CA PHE A 86 -9.60 2.23 -11.63
C PHE A 86 -8.87 2.00 -12.94
N SER A 87 -8.96 3.02 -13.81
CA SER A 87 -8.16 3.15 -15.02
C SER A 87 -6.88 3.94 -14.73
N LEU A 88 -5.74 3.41 -15.15
CA LEU A 88 -4.41 3.99 -15.06
C LEU A 88 -3.93 4.60 -16.39
N ARG A 89 -4.82 4.77 -17.39
CA ARG A 89 -4.43 5.24 -18.73
C ARG A 89 -3.71 6.60 -18.73
N ALA A 90 -4.05 7.47 -17.78
CA ALA A 90 -3.45 8.80 -17.64
C ALA A 90 -2.18 8.80 -16.76
N CYS A 91 -1.73 7.64 -16.28
CA CYS A 91 -0.57 7.54 -15.41
C CYS A 91 0.72 7.74 -16.20
N LYS A 92 1.74 8.33 -15.54
CA LYS A 92 3.09 8.38 -16.10
C LYS A 92 3.59 6.96 -16.41
N THR A 93 4.27 6.80 -17.55
CA THR A 93 4.82 5.51 -17.99
C THR A 93 5.81 4.91 -17.00
N ASP A 94 6.47 5.77 -16.21
CA ASP A 94 7.48 5.38 -15.23
C ASP A 94 6.99 5.44 -13.77
N ALA A 95 5.69 5.59 -13.56
CA ALA A 95 5.10 5.59 -12.22
C ALA A 95 5.21 4.21 -11.55
N VAL A 96 5.27 4.20 -10.23
CA VAL A 96 5.21 2.97 -9.42
C VAL A 96 3.84 2.88 -8.75
N ILE A 97 3.13 1.78 -8.96
CA ILE A 97 1.72 1.64 -8.62
C ILE A 97 1.54 0.46 -7.67
N CYS A 98 1.06 0.76 -6.48
CA CYS A 98 0.79 -0.18 -5.40
C CYS A 98 -0.72 -0.44 -5.31
N ASP A 99 -1.17 -1.64 -5.68
CA ASP A 99 -2.56 -2.08 -5.49
C ASP A 99 -2.71 -2.79 -4.13
N ALA A 100 -3.08 -2.02 -3.11
CA ALA A 100 -3.33 -2.52 -1.75
C ALA A 100 -4.78 -2.97 -1.54
N GLY A 101 -5.62 -2.96 -2.59
CA GLY A 101 -7.02 -3.39 -2.52
C GLY A 101 -7.18 -4.90 -2.37
N TYR A 102 -8.29 -5.29 -1.75
CA TYR A 102 -8.81 -6.67 -1.77
C TYR A 102 -10.36 -6.66 -1.87
N PRO A 103 -10.96 -7.16 -2.97
CA PRO A 103 -10.32 -7.54 -4.24
C PRO A 103 -9.48 -6.41 -4.86
N LYS A 104 -8.54 -6.75 -5.75
CA LYS A 104 -7.63 -5.77 -6.38
C LYS A 104 -8.39 -4.66 -7.11
N ASN A 105 -7.87 -3.45 -7.00
CA ASN A 105 -8.49 -2.22 -7.46
C ASN A 105 -8.32 -2.00 -8.97
N ILE A 106 -7.23 -2.52 -9.55
CA ILE A 106 -6.84 -2.31 -10.95
C ILE A 106 -7.23 -3.52 -11.79
N GLN A 107 -7.80 -3.27 -12.98
CA GLN A 107 -8.19 -4.34 -13.90
C GLN A 107 -6.97 -5.09 -14.47
N PRO A 108 -7.02 -6.44 -14.56
CA PRO A 108 -5.96 -7.27 -15.10
C PRO A 108 -5.45 -6.85 -16.48
N THR A 109 -6.35 -6.48 -17.38
CA THR A 109 -6.04 -6.10 -18.77
C THR A 109 -5.22 -4.81 -18.86
N LEU A 110 -5.35 -3.93 -17.87
CA LEU A 110 -4.68 -2.63 -17.84
C LEU A 110 -3.29 -2.71 -17.19
N ALA A 111 -3.13 -3.58 -16.20
CA ALA A 111 -1.81 -3.92 -15.63
C ALA A 111 -0.86 -4.52 -16.68
N ASN A 112 -1.40 -5.12 -17.75
CA ASN A 112 -0.63 -5.67 -18.87
C ASN A 112 -0.13 -4.59 -19.84
N MET A 113 -0.82 -3.45 -19.97
CA MET A 113 -0.39 -2.33 -20.83
C MET A 113 0.71 -1.48 -20.19
N ILE A 114 0.74 -1.38 -18.86
CA ILE A 114 1.73 -0.60 -18.10
C ILE A 114 2.72 -1.56 -17.42
N GLY A 115 3.39 -2.40 -18.21
CA GLY A 115 4.35 -3.40 -17.71
C GLY A 115 5.29 -2.90 -16.59
N GLU A 116 5.69 -3.83 -15.70
CA GLU A 116 6.66 -3.64 -14.59
C GLU A 116 6.40 -2.48 -13.62
N SER A 117 5.19 -1.92 -13.61
CA SER A 117 4.89 -0.69 -12.86
C SER A 117 3.78 -0.87 -11.83
N VAL A 118 2.95 -1.92 -11.93
CA VAL A 118 1.94 -2.31 -10.93
C VAL A 118 2.38 -3.52 -10.11
N PHE A 119 2.31 -3.43 -8.78
CA PHE A 119 2.50 -4.54 -7.85
C PHE A 119 1.38 -4.62 -6.81
N PHE A 120 1.15 -5.80 -6.25
CA PHE A 120 0.17 -6.02 -5.19
C PHE A 120 0.76 -5.64 -3.84
N GLY A 121 0.21 -4.59 -3.23
CA GLY A 121 0.60 -4.08 -1.93
C GLY A 121 -0.19 -4.67 -0.77
N GLY A 122 0.21 -4.28 0.45
CA GLY A 122 -0.41 -4.73 1.69
C GLY A 122 -0.05 -6.16 2.07
N MET A 123 1.14 -6.63 1.69
CA MET A 123 1.58 -8.02 1.82
C MET A 123 2.92 -8.12 2.56
N GLY A 124 3.07 -9.12 3.40
CA GLY A 124 4.32 -9.48 4.06
C GLY A 124 4.66 -10.96 3.85
N ARG A 125 5.90 -11.32 4.16
CA ARG A 125 6.42 -12.70 4.12
C ARG A 125 7.01 -13.08 5.47
N VAL A 126 6.70 -14.29 5.94
CA VAL A 126 7.25 -14.84 7.19
C VAL A 126 8.42 -15.76 6.87
N LEU A 127 9.63 -15.41 7.32
CA LEU A 127 10.82 -16.21 7.01
C LEU A 127 10.87 -17.53 7.79
N GLY A 128 10.34 -17.55 9.03
CA GLY A 128 10.25 -18.73 9.88
C GLY A 128 9.20 -19.77 9.44
N GLY A 129 8.50 -19.53 8.34
CA GLY A 129 7.41 -20.39 7.86
C GLY A 129 6.03 -19.84 8.22
N LEU A 130 5.06 -20.15 7.36
CA LEU A 130 3.65 -19.85 7.61
C LEU A 130 2.82 -21.04 7.14
N GLN A 131 2.26 -21.78 8.09
CA GLN A 131 1.37 -22.90 7.87
C GLN A 131 0.04 -22.63 8.59
N CYS A 132 -1.07 -22.96 7.93
CA CYS A 132 -2.41 -22.80 8.47
C CYS A 132 -3.23 -24.02 8.06
N GLU A 133 -3.98 -24.59 9.00
CA GLU A 133 -4.88 -25.71 8.76
C GLU A 133 -6.30 -25.35 9.23
N PRO A 134 -7.30 -25.30 8.33
CA PRO A 134 -7.19 -25.45 6.87
C PRO A 134 -6.40 -24.30 6.22
N ASP A 135 -5.83 -24.50 5.03
CA ASP A 135 -5.04 -23.46 4.35
C ASP A 135 -5.93 -22.31 3.86
N LEU A 136 -6.14 -21.32 4.72
CA LEU A 136 -6.96 -20.13 4.43
C LEU A 136 -6.32 -19.21 3.38
N ARG A 137 -5.04 -19.39 3.03
CA ARG A 137 -4.35 -18.52 2.07
C ARG A 137 -4.92 -18.68 0.66
N GLN A 138 -5.31 -19.90 0.30
CA GLN A 138 -5.91 -20.22 -1.00
C GLN A 138 -7.26 -19.52 -1.21
N ALA A 139 -7.97 -19.16 -0.13
CA ALA A 139 -9.21 -18.41 -0.19
C ALA A 139 -9.01 -16.91 -0.51
N CYS A 140 -7.78 -16.39 -0.36
CA CYS A 140 -7.45 -15.00 -0.67
C CYS A 140 -6.77 -14.85 -2.03
N TYR A 141 -5.63 -15.52 -2.26
CA TYR A 141 -4.90 -15.53 -3.53
C TYR A 141 -3.95 -16.74 -3.64
N GLY A 142 -3.61 -17.11 -4.87
CA GLY A 142 -2.36 -17.81 -5.15
C GLY A 142 -1.19 -16.84 -5.10
N TYR A 143 -0.30 -16.98 -4.11
CA TYR A 143 0.90 -16.16 -4.01
C TYR A 143 2.03 -16.74 -4.87
N PRO A 144 2.88 -15.90 -5.48
CA PRO A 144 4.00 -16.39 -6.30
C PRO A 144 5.14 -17.01 -5.46
N LEU A 145 5.09 -16.85 -4.13
CA LEU A 145 6.05 -17.41 -3.18
C LEU A 145 5.33 -17.94 -1.95
N LEU A 146 6.01 -18.85 -1.26
CA LEU A 146 5.58 -19.37 0.04
C LEU A 146 5.67 -18.30 1.13
N ASN A 147 4.86 -18.51 2.17
CA ASN A 147 4.81 -17.73 3.39
C ASN A 147 4.39 -16.26 3.23
N ILE A 148 3.72 -15.92 2.13
CA ILE A 148 3.11 -14.61 1.94
C ILE A 148 1.70 -14.60 2.52
N ALA A 149 1.32 -13.50 3.18
CA ALA A 149 -0.06 -13.22 3.57
C ALA A 149 -0.32 -11.71 3.64
N HIS A 150 -1.61 -11.35 3.72
CA HIS A 150 -2.04 -9.97 3.88
C HIS A 150 -1.56 -9.38 5.20
N GLY A 151 -1.17 -8.10 5.19
CA GLY A 151 -0.71 -7.38 6.37
C GLY A 151 -1.71 -7.41 7.53
N CYS A 152 -3.03 -7.37 7.25
CA CYS A 152 -4.05 -7.49 8.27
C CYS A 152 -4.07 -8.85 8.99
N MET A 153 -3.76 -9.95 8.27
CA MET A 153 -3.63 -11.28 8.88
C MET A 153 -2.34 -11.35 9.69
N LEU A 154 -1.24 -10.81 9.14
CA LEU A 154 0.07 -10.81 9.79
C LEU A 154 0.07 -9.93 11.06
N GLU A 155 -0.71 -8.85 11.11
CA GLU A 155 -0.90 -8.05 12.33
C GLU A 155 -1.46 -8.91 13.47
N GLY A 156 -2.49 -9.71 13.20
CA GLY A 156 -3.05 -10.63 14.18
C GLY A 156 -2.04 -11.68 14.68
N VAL A 157 -1.25 -12.25 13.76
CA VAL A 157 -0.18 -13.22 14.13
C VAL A 157 0.90 -12.54 14.99
N LEU A 158 1.36 -11.35 14.61
CA LEU A 158 2.38 -10.62 15.35
C LEU A 158 1.93 -10.24 16.75
N LEU A 159 0.69 -9.76 16.89
CA LEU A 159 0.12 -9.44 18.19
C LEU A 159 0.01 -10.69 19.07
N ALA A 160 -0.39 -11.83 18.51
CA ALA A 160 -0.45 -13.09 19.24
C ALA A 160 0.95 -13.56 19.70
N LEU A 161 1.98 -13.42 18.85
CA LEU A 161 3.37 -13.74 19.20
C LEU A 161 3.92 -12.85 20.33
N GLU A 162 3.45 -11.60 20.43
CA GLU A 162 3.77 -10.70 21.54
C GLU A 162 2.84 -10.87 22.76
N GLY A 163 1.87 -11.79 22.72
CA GLY A 163 0.88 -11.95 23.80
C GLY A 163 -0.05 -10.74 23.96
N ARG A 164 -0.20 -9.92 22.92
CA ARG A 164 -1.03 -8.70 22.90
C ARG A 164 -2.41 -9.02 22.36
N HIS A 165 -3.43 -8.91 23.21
CA HIS A 165 -4.82 -9.14 22.84
C HIS A 165 -5.59 -7.81 22.86
N GLU A 166 -5.38 -6.98 21.84
CA GLU A 166 -5.99 -5.66 21.74
C GLU A 166 -6.49 -5.38 20.31
N ALA A 167 -7.42 -4.45 20.18
CA ALA A 167 -7.84 -3.92 18.88
C ALA A 167 -6.79 -2.89 18.38
N PHE A 168 -5.63 -3.38 17.96
CA PHE A 168 -4.46 -2.55 17.63
C PHE A 168 -4.75 -1.52 16.53
N SER A 169 -5.29 -1.99 15.40
CA SER A 169 -5.80 -1.16 14.30
C SER A 169 -7.34 -1.14 14.35
N GLN A 170 -7.92 -0.04 14.84
CA GLN A 170 -9.36 0.10 14.95
C GLN A 170 -9.87 1.49 14.57
N GLY A 171 -10.99 1.50 13.84
CA GLY A 171 -11.74 2.69 13.51
C GLY A 171 -11.15 3.42 12.30
N ARG A 172 -12.04 3.81 11.39
CA ARG A 172 -11.64 4.41 10.12
C ARG A 172 -10.89 5.72 10.32
N GLY A 173 -9.68 5.80 9.80
CA GLY A 173 -8.93 7.04 9.75
C GLY A 173 -8.04 7.27 10.98
N ASN A 174 -7.84 6.22 11.79
CA ASN A 174 -7.17 6.32 13.09
C ASN A 174 -5.78 5.69 13.12
N ILE A 175 -5.32 5.11 12.01
CA ILE A 175 -3.95 4.58 11.90
C ILE A 175 -2.95 5.72 12.00
N LYS A 176 -2.13 5.72 13.05
CA LYS A 176 -1.10 6.73 13.32
C LYS A 176 0.27 6.26 12.83
N PRO A 177 1.17 7.15 12.38
CA PRO A 177 2.53 6.79 11.99
C PRO A 177 3.28 5.98 13.06
N THR A 178 3.14 6.35 14.34
CA THR A 178 3.76 5.64 15.46
C THR A 178 3.28 4.19 15.60
N ARG A 179 2.00 3.91 15.31
CA ARG A 179 1.46 2.54 15.32
C ARG A 179 2.00 1.71 14.15
N VAL A 180 2.21 2.34 12.99
CA VAL A 180 2.85 1.70 11.83
C VAL A 180 4.30 1.34 12.16
N GLU A 181 5.04 2.22 12.80
CA GLU A 181 6.42 1.96 13.24
C GLU A 181 6.48 0.86 14.31
N GLU A 182 5.58 0.90 15.28
CA GLU A 182 5.48 -0.09 16.35
C GLU A 182 5.25 -1.50 15.78
N ILE A 183 4.24 -1.68 14.93
CA ILE A 183 3.97 -3.01 14.34
C ILE A 183 5.11 -3.46 13.42
N TRP A 184 5.80 -2.53 12.75
CA TRP A 184 6.98 -2.84 11.94
C TRP A 184 8.19 -3.29 12.76
N GLN A 185 8.39 -2.73 13.96
CA GLN A 185 9.43 -3.20 14.89
C GLN A 185 9.13 -4.63 15.38
N LEU A 186 7.86 -4.91 15.70
CA LEU A 186 7.43 -6.26 16.05
C LEU A 186 7.62 -7.24 14.89
N ALA A 187 7.30 -6.82 13.67
CA ALA A 187 7.52 -7.62 12.46
C ALA A 187 8.98 -8.04 12.31
N GLN A 188 9.91 -7.09 12.44
CA GLN A 188 11.35 -7.36 12.34
C GLN A 188 11.84 -8.30 13.45
N LYS A 189 11.37 -8.12 14.69
CA LYS A 189 11.69 -9.01 15.81
C LYS A 189 11.33 -10.48 15.53
N HIS A 190 10.23 -10.71 14.82
CA HIS A 190 9.73 -12.05 14.49
C HIS A 190 10.11 -12.56 13.09
N SER A 191 11.07 -11.91 12.42
CA SER A 191 11.52 -12.30 11.07
C SER A 191 10.42 -12.23 10.01
N PHE A 192 9.54 -11.21 10.12
CA PHE A 192 8.60 -10.84 9.07
C PHE A 192 9.27 -9.79 8.19
N VAL A 193 9.15 -9.96 6.88
CA VAL A 193 9.71 -9.03 5.89
C VAL A 193 8.60 -8.56 4.95
N LEU A 194 8.85 -7.46 4.23
CA LEU A 194 7.96 -7.06 3.15
C LEU A 194 7.98 -8.14 2.06
N SER A 195 6.83 -8.38 1.44
CA SER A 195 6.79 -9.21 0.24
C SER A 195 7.61 -8.56 -0.87
N PRO A 196 8.30 -9.35 -1.73
CA PRO A 196 8.85 -8.80 -2.98
C PRO A 196 7.72 -8.23 -3.84
N PHE A 197 8.09 -7.42 -4.83
CA PHE A 197 7.12 -6.90 -5.80
C PHE A 197 6.65 -8.01 -6.73
N PHE A 198 5.33 -8.17 -6.79
CA PHE A 198 4.69 -9.14 -7.66
C PHE A 198 3.31 -8.66 -8.09
N ASN A 199 2.80 -9.24 -9.16
CA ASN A 199 1.42 -9.08 -9.58
C ASN A 199 0.92 -10.41 -10.20
N GLN A 200 -0.21 -10.36 -10.90
CA GLN A 200 -0.79 -11.50 -11.62
C GLN A 200 0.16 -12.19 -12.63
N ARG A 201 1.21 -11.52 -13.10
CA ARG A 201 2.22 -12.09 -14.01
C ARG A 201 3.35 -12.83 -13.27
N GLY A 202 3.35 -12.79 -11.93
CA GLY A 202 4.42 -13.32 -11.10
C GLY A 202 5.26 -12.21 -10.46
N LEU A 203 6.47 -12.58 -10.03
CA LEU A 203 7.45 -11.67 -9.46
C LEU A 203 7.90 -10.65 -10.51
N TRP A 204 8.13 -9.41 -10.11
CA TRP A 204 8.93 -8.50 -10.91
C TRP A 204 10.36 -9.05 -11.07
N ALA A 205 10.96 -8.87 -12.25
CA ALA A 205 12.33 -9.32 -12.49
C ALA A 205 13.28 -8.74 -11.43
N LYS A 206 14.27 -9.55 -10.99
CA LYS A 206 15.23 -9.20 -9.93
C LYS A 206 15.82 -7.81 -10.14
N GLN A 207 15.90 -7.03 -9.07
CA GLN A 207 16.71 -5.82 -9.10
C GLN A 207 18.19 -6.19 -8.99
N PRO A 208 19.12 -5.36 -9.52
CA PRO A 208 20.55 -5.68 -9.57
C PRO A 208 21.24 -5.95 -8.21
N ASN A 209 20.56 -5.69 -7.08
CA ASN A 209 21.14 -5.79 -5.74
C ASN A 209 20.64 -7.01 -4.95
N ASP A 210 19.96 -7.97 -5.58
CA ASP A 210 19.59 -9.25 -4.94
C ASP A 210 20.73 -10.29 -5.05
N GLU A 211 21.97 -9.86 -4.82
CA GLU A 211 23.12 -10.74 -4.55
C GLU A 211 23.29 -10.88 -3.03
N GLU A 212 23.26 -12.14 -2.59
CA GLU A 212 23.80 -12.66 -1.32
C GLU A 212 23.18 -12.18 0.00
N VAL A 213 22.18 -12.94 0.48
CA VAL A 213 22.19 -13.54 1.84
C VAL A 213 21.59 -14.94 1.78
#